data_AF-A0AAV4CBX2-F1
#
_entry.id   AF-A0AAV4CBX2-F1
#
_cell.length_a   1.000
_cell.length_b   1.000
_cell.length_c   1.000
_cell.angle_alpha   90.00
_cell.angle_beta   90.00
_cell.angle_gamma   90.00
#
_symmetry.space_group_name_H-M   'P 1'
#
loop_
_entity.id
_entity.type
_entity.pdbx_description
1 polymer ?
#
loop_
_entity_poly.entity_id
_entity_poly.type
_entity_poly.pdbx_seq_one_letter_code
_entity_poly.pdbx_strand_id
1 'polypeptide(L)'
;MMRISWTEKMSNELVLTEANLKRSMIKVTRQRQLQFLGHICRHIGLEHLAIAGKIEGKRSRGRQKITFRENLKSWAIGKGSNNNFMTLTEDRFEWRNMIANVCSRQALTCGVQKEKEEEEEKKKKEEKEEEEEEEEEEEEEEEEKKGER
;
A
#
# COMPACT_ATOMS: atom_id res chain seq x y z
N MET A 1 -22.76 2.83 22.65
CA MET A 1 -22.22 1.50 22.28
C MET A 1 -23.19 0.91 21.28
N MET A 2 -22.72 0.46 20.11
CA MET A 2 -23.59 -0.10 19.08
C MET A 2 -24.23 -1.40 19.60
N ARG A 3 -25.53 -1.57 19.38
CA ARG A 3 -26.31 -2.74 19.87
C ARG A 3 -26.23 -3.91 18.88
N ILE A 4 -25.04 -4.20 18.37
CA ILE A 4 -24.82 -5.29 17.41
C ILE A 4 -24.97 -6.62 18.17
N SER A 5 -25.84 -7.50 17.68
CA SER A 5 -25.99 -8.84 18.26
C SER A 5 -24.75 -9.67 17.98
N TRP A 6 -24.35 -10.52 18.92
CA TRP A 6 -23.21 -11.44 18.72
C TRP A 6 -23.46 -12.47 17.61
N THR A 7 -24.73 -12.72 17.25
CA THR A 7 -25.13 -13.59 16.14
C THR A 7 -25.03 -12.91 14.77
N GLU A 8 -24.93 -11.58 14.75
CA GLU A 8 -24.95 -10.79 13.53
C GLU A 8 -23.55 -10.70 12.92
N LYS A 9 -23.42 -11.14 11.67
CA LYS A 9 -22.14 -11.11 10.95
C LYS A 9 -22.04 -9.82 10.15
N MET A 10 -21.42 -8.80 10.74
CA MET A 10 -21.09 -7.56 10.04
C MET A 10 -19.62 -7.51 9.61
N SER A 11 -19.36 -6.78 8.53
CA SER A 11 -17.98 -6.47 8.12
C SER A 11 -17.34 -5.50 9.11
N ASN A 12 -16.08 -5.74 9.45
CA ASN A 12 -15.28 -4.84 10.31
C ASN A 12 -15.23 -3.41 9.77
N GLU A 13 -15.35 -3.23 8.46
CA GLU A 13 -15.33 -1.92 7.82
C GLU A 13 -16.61 -1.15 8.09
N LEU A 14 -17.77 -1.81 7.97
CA LEU A 14 -19.08 -1.22 8.29
C LEU A 14 -19.17 -0.83 9.77
N VAL A 15 -18.68 -1.69 10.67
CA VAL A 15 -18.64 -1.41 12.10
C VAL A 15 -17.77 -0.18 12.40
N LEU A 16 -16.65 0.00 11.68
CA LEU A 16 -15.77 1.16 11.84
C LEU A 16 -16.41 2.45 11.32
N THR A 17 -17.13 2.39 10.19
CA THR A 17 -17.83 3.54 9.63
C THR A 17 -18.99 3.97 10.51
N GLU A 18 -19.82 3.03 10.99
CA GLU A 18 -20.94 3.34 11.89
C GLU A 18 -20.47 3.90 13.23
N ALA A 19 -19.37 3.37 13.77
CA ALA A 19 -18.78 3.90 15.00
C ALA A 19 -18.11 5.27 14.82
N ASN A 20 -17.93 5.73 13.57
CA ASN A 20 -17.15 6.92 13.21
C ASN A 20 -15.75 6.93 13.86
N LEU A 21 -15.09 5.77 13.91
CA LEU A 21 -13.79 5.59 14.57
C LEU A 21 -12.66 5.47 13.54
N LYS A 22 -11.59 6.21 13.77
CA LYS A 22 -10.33 6.05 13.01
C LYS A 22 -9.57 4.82 13.54
N ARG A 23 -8.81 4.14 12.67
CA ARG A 23 -7.88 3.03 13.03
C ARG A 23 -6.66 3.53 13.82
N SER A 24 -6.88 4.16 14.97
CA SER A 24 -5.87 4.79 15.82
C SER A 24 -4.88 3.78 16.39
N MET A 25 -5.35 2.61 16.79
CA MET A 25 -4.52 1.58 17.42
C MET A 25 -3.43 1.04 16.48
N ILE A 26 -3.78 0.75 15.23
CA ILE A 26 -2.81 0.23 14.25
C ILE A 26 -1.67 1.23 14.03
N LYS A 27 -2.01 2.53 13.96
CA LYS A 27 -1.01 3.60 13.87
C LYS A 27 -0.06 3.58 15.05
N VAL A 28 -0.59 3.53 16.27
CA VAL A 28 0.21 3.52 17.50
C VAL A 28 1.10 2.27 17.57
N THR A 29 0.57 1.09 17.26
CA THR A 29 1.33 -0.16 17.29
C THR A 29 2.49 -0.12 16.31
N ARG A 30 2.26 0.31 15.07
CA ARG A 30 3.32 0.40 14.06
C ARG A 30 4.36 1.46 14.41
N GLN A 31 3.92 2.60 14.94
CA GLN A 31 4.82 3.66 15.41
C GLN A 31 5.77 3.13 16.49
N ARG A 32 5.23 2.42 17.48
CA ARG A 32 6.02 1.79 18.56
C ARG A 32 6.99 0.73 18.03
N GLN A 33 6.55 -0.10 17.10
CA GLN A 33 7.41 -1.13 16.50
C GLN A 33 8.61 -0.53 15.75
N LEU A 34 8.43 0.57 15.02
CA LEU A 34 9.54 1.26 14.34
C LEU A 34 10.42 2.05 15.30
N GLN A 35 9.85 2.67 16.32
CA GLN A 35 10.64 3.30 17.38
C GLN A 35 11.55 2.28 18.06
N PHE A 36 11.00 1.11 18.39
CA PHE A 36 11.75 -0.01 18.97
C PHE A 36 12.86 -0.49 18.04
N LEU A 37 12.56 -0.73 16.76
CA LEU A 37 13.59 -1.14 15.80
C LEU A 37 14.70 -0.10 15.68
N GLY A 38 14.36 1.19 15.52
CA GLY A 38 15.37 2.24 15.42
C GLY A 38 16.21 2.40 16.69
N HIS A 39 15.66 2.08 17.86
CA HIS A 39 16.44 2.04 19.11
C HIS A 39 17.44 0.88 19.07
N ILE A 40 16.99 -0.34 18.76
CA ILE A 40 17.83 -1.54 18.69
C ILE A 40 18.91 -1.44 17.60
N CYS A 41 18.61 -0.83 16.46
CA CYS A 41 19.61 -0.71 15.40
C CYS A 41 20.78 0.19 15.81
N ARG A 42 20.53 1.20 16.65
CA ARG A 42 21.55 2.15 17.11
C ARG A 42 22.28 1.68 18.36
N HIS A 43 21.63 0.86 19.18
CA HIS A 43 22.27 0.20 20.32
C HIS A 43 22.68 -1.22 19.91
N ILE A 44 23.96 -1.39 19.59
CA ILE A 44 24.54 -2.68 19.15
C ILE A 44 24.62 -3.65 20.34
N GLY A 45 23.45 -4.16 20.76
CA GLY A 45 23.27 -5.12 21.84
C GLY A 45 22.86 -6.52 21.35
N LEU A 46 22.45 -7.38 22.28
CA LEU A 46 21.99 -8.74 21.96
C LEU A 46 20.73 -8.72 21.09
N GLU A 47 19.84 -7.76 21.33
CA GLU A 47 18.59 -7.56 20.59
C GLU A 47 18.89 -7.25 19.11
N HIS A 48 19.94 -6.48 18.86
CA HIS A 48 20.40 -6.16 17.51
C HIS A 48 20.82 -7.44 16.78
N LEU A 49 21.66 -8.25 17.42
CA LEU A 49 22.10 -9.53 16.86
C LEU A 49 20.93 -10.49 16.63
N ALA A 50 19.96 -10.54 17.55
CA ALA A 50 18.79 -11.41 17.41
C ALA A 50 17.88 -11.01 16.23
N ILE A 51 17.74 -9.70 15.95
CA ILE A 51 16.91 -9.18 14.86
C ILE A 51 17.65 -9.15 13.52
N ALA A 52 18.95 -8.81 13.53
CA ALA A 52 19.81 -8.77 12.36
C ALA A 52 20.17 -10.19 11.89
N GLY A 53 20.44 -11.08 12.85
CA GLY A 53 20.90 -12.44 12.64
C GLY A 53 20.00 -13.23 11.69
N LYS A 54 20.59 -13.70 10.60
CA LYS A 54 19.97 -14.69 9.71
C LYS A 54 20.48 -16.05 10.15
N ILE A 55 19.60 -16.85 10.74
CA ILE A 55 19.89 -18.26 11.01
C ILE A 55 19.87 -18.98 9.66
N GLU A 56 20.94 -19.70 9.35
CA GLU A 56 21.01 -20.53 8.15
C GLU A 56 20.00 -21.68 8.22
N GLY A 57 19.44 -22.03 7.06
CA GLY A 57 18.43 -23.09 6.95
C GLY A 57 17.00 -22.60 6.82
N LYS A 58 16.09 -23.56 6.62
CA LYS A 58 14.66 -23.31 6.40
C LYS A 58 13.92 -23.30 7.73
N ARG A 59 13.01 -22.34 7.92
CA ARG A 59 12.13 -22.31 9.09
C ARG A 59 11.25 -23.56 9.12
N SER A 60 11.13 -24.16 10.31
CA SER A 60 10.31 -25.35 10.55
C SER A 60 8.82 -25.08 10.29
N ARG A 61 8.05 -26.15 10.05
CA ARG A 61 6.59 -26.09 9.99
C ARG A 61 6.03 -25.54 11.31
N GLY A 62 4.98 -24.71 11.23
CA GLY A 62 4.38 -24.05 12.39
C GLY A 62 5.05 -22.73 12.79
N ARG A 63 6.35 -22.54 12.52
CA ARG A 63 7.01 -21.24 12.77
C ARG A 63 6.63 -20.23 11.69
N GLN A 64 6.35 -19.00 12.09
CA GLN A 64 6.04 -17.94 11.14
C GLN A 64 7.21 -17.74 10.16
N LYS A 65 6.88 -17.79 8.86
CA LYS A 65 7.85 -17.65 7.77
C LYS A 65 8.36 -16.21 7.66
N ILE A 66 7.47 -15.24 7.85
CA ILE A 66 7.77 -13.81 7.80
C ILE A 66 8.41 -13.41 9.12
N THR A 67 9.62 -12.84 9.06
CA THR A 67 10.30 -12.28 10.24
C THR A 67 9.69 -10.96 10.67
N PHE A 68 9.97 -10.56 11.92
CA PHE A 68 9.68 -9.21 12.39
C PHE A 68 10.22 -8.13 11.43
N ARG A 69 11.51 -8.23 11.03
CA ARG A 69 12.14 -7.30 10.08
C ARG A 69 11.45 -7.28 8.71
N GLU A 70 11.16 -8.45 8.14
CA GLU A 70 10.43 -8.57 6.85
C GLU A 70 9.02 -8.01 6.95
N ASN A 71 8.32 -8.24 8.07
CA ASN A 71 7.00 -7.69 8.32
C ASN A 71 7.06 -6.16 8.33
N LEU A 72 7.94 -5.57 9.15
CA LEU A 72 8.12 -4.11 9.20
C LEU A 72 8.45 -3.53 7.84
N LYS A 73 9.41 -4.14 7.12
CA LYS A 73 9.79 -3.71 5.77
C LYS A 73 8.60 -3.72 4.80
N SER A 74 7.75 -4.75 4.88
CA SER A 74 6.63 -4.95 3.95
C SER A 74 5.61 -3.81 3.95
N TRP A 75 5.33 -3.22 5.12
CA TRP A 75 4.36 -2.12 5.24
C TRP A 75 4.99 -0.75 5.41
N ALA A 76 6.24 -0.64 5.87
CA ALA A 76 6.91 0.65 6.03
C ALA A 76 7.43 1.18 4.69
N ILE A 77 8.06 0.32 3.88
CA ILE A 77 8.70 0.71 2.62
C ILE A 77 7.92 0.18 1.41
N GLY A 78 7.27 -0.97 1.54
CA GLY A 78 6.60 -1.67 0.45
C GLY A 78 7.34 -2.94 0.05
N LYS A 79 6.62 -3.87 -0.57
CA LYS A 79 7.19 -5.12 -1.08
C LYS A 79 8.08 -4.80 -2.30
N GLY A 80 9.31 -5.31 -2.32
CA GLY A 80 10.22 -5.18 -3.48
C GLY A 80 11.28 -4.09 -3.40
N SER A 81 11.29 -3.23 -2.37
CA SER A 81 12.39 -2.27 -2.21
C SER A 81 13.68 -2.99 -1.81
N ASN A 82 14.74 -2.80 -2.60
CA ASN A 82 16.07 -3.35 -2.35
C ASN A 82 16.86 -2.58 -1.29
N ASN A 83 16.28 -1.54 -0.69
CA ASN A 83 16.95 -0.73 0.32
C ASN A 83 17.27 -1.58 1.56
N ASN A 84 18.46 -1.33 2.10
CA ASN A 84 18.89 -1.84 3.38
C ASN A 84 18.05 -1.19 4.47
N PHE A 85 16.93 -1.83 4.84
CA PHE A 85 16.00 -1.31 5.84
C PHE A 85 16.69 -0.98 7.18
N MET A 86 17.76 -1.71 7.49
CA MET A 86 18.56 -1.46 8.70
C MET A 86 19.41 -0.19 8.56
N THR A 87 19.99 0.14 7.40
CA THR A 87 20.82 1.35 7.27
C THR A 87 19.96 2.62 7.38
N LEU A 88 18.70 2.58 6.93
CA LEU A 88 17.73 3.68 7.11
C LEU A 88 17.46 4.02 8.58
N THR A 89 17.74 3.10 9.51
CA THR A 89 17.54 3.38 10.94
C THR A 89 18.67 4.21 11.54
N GLU A 90 19.84 4.25 10.90
CA GLU A 90 21.01 4.98 11.38
C GLU A 90 20.74 6.49 11.35
N ASP A 91 20.16 6.99 10.26
CA ASP A 91 19.72 8.38 10.18
C ASP A 91 18.46 8.62 11.04
N ARG A 92 18.59 9.44 12.07
CA ARG A 92 17.50 9.83 12.96
C ARG A 92 16.47 10.72 12.28
N PHE A 93 16.86 11.52 11.30
CA PHE A 93 15.95 12.43 10.62
C PHE A 93 15.03 11.64 9.69
N GLU A 94 15.59 10.88 8.75
CA GLU A 94 14.84 9.99 7.87
C GLU A 94 13.98 8.99 8.65
N TRP A 95 14.51 8.39 9.72
CA TRP A 95 13.75 7.44 10.53
C TRP A 95 12.54 8.08 11.22
N ARG A 96 12.70 9.29 11.77
CA ARG A 96 11.58 10.02 12.40
C ARG A 96 10.54 10.43 11.36
N ASN A 97 10.97 10.89 10.19
CA ASN A 97 10.07 11.23 9.10
C ASN A 97 9.29 9.99 8.63
N MET A 98 9.95 8.84 8.51
CA MET A 98 9.30 7.59 8.17
C MET A 98 8.28 7.19 9.23
N ILE A 99 8.63 7.24 10.51
CA ILE A 99 7.72 6.96 11.65
C ILE A 99 6.47 7.84 11.62
N ALA A 100 6.62 9.13 11.32
CA ALA A 100 5.49 10.06 11.24
C ALA A 100 4.51 9.68 10.11
N ASN A 101 5.03 9.11 9.02
CA ASN A 101 4.29 8.80 7.80
C ASN A 101 3.80 7.34 7.67
N VAL A 102 4.00 6.52 8.71
CA VAL A 102 3.71 5.07 8.76
C VAL A 102 2.29 4.68 8.34
N CYS A 103 1.30 5.48 8.71
CA CYS A 103 -0.09 5.25 8.32
C CYS A 103 -0.57 6.15 7.19
N SER A 104 0.20 7.18 6.80
CA SER A 104 -0.10 8.00 5.64
C SER A 104 -0.02 7.16 4.35
N ARG A 105 0.92 6.21 4.29
CA ARG A 105 1.05 5.26 3.17
C ARG A 105 -0.07 4.22 3.10
N GLN A 106 -0.82 4.02 4.19
CA GLN A 106 -1.92 3.06 4.21
C GLN A 106 -3.18 3.56 3.48
N ALA A 107 -3.20 4.83 3.07
CA ALA A 107 -4.16 5.32 2.09
C ALA A 107 -3.98 4.69 0.69
N LEU A 108 -2.87 3.96 0.46
CA LEU A 108 -2.55 3.33 -0.82
C LEU A 108 -2.68 1.80 -0.79
N THR A 109 -3.36 1.22 0.21
CA THR A 109 -3.64 -0.22 0.16
C THR A 109 -4.67 -0.53 -0.93
N CYS A 110 -4.14 -0.77 -2.13
CA CYS A 110 -4.38 -1.94 -2.98
C CYS A 110 -5.72 -2.11 -3.73
N GLY A 111 -6.70 -1.21 -3.59
CA GLY A 111 -7.93 -1.19 -4.42
C GLY A 111 -8.09 0.11 -5.21
N VAL A 112 -8.04 1.23 -4.50
CA VAL A 112 -8.34 2.57 -5.06
C VAL A 112 -7.34 3.03 -6.13
N GLN A 113 -6.09 2.58 -6.09
CA GLN A 113 -5.12 2.95 -7.14
C GLN A 113 -5.33 2.14 -8.43
N LYS A 114 -5.67 0.85 -8.31
CA LYS A 114 -6.00 0.02 -9.46
C LYS A 114 -7.30 0.48 -10.12
N GLU A 115 -8.33 0.78 -9.32
CA GLU A 115 -9.60 1.28 -9.83
C GLU A 115 -9.44 2.62 -10.54
N LYS A 116 -8.60 3.52 -10.02
CA LYS A 116 -8.30 4.80 -10.70
C LYS A 116 -7.48 4.62 -11.97
N GLU A 117 -6.48 3.73 -11.96
CA GLU A 117 -5.68 3.41 -13.16
C GLU A 117 -6.55 2.73 -14.23
N GLU A 118 -7.44 1.80 -13.85
CA GLU A 118 -8.41 1.15 -14.76
C GLU A 118 -9.46 2.14 -15.29
N GLU A 119 -9.96 3.07 -14.46
CA GLU A 119 -10.90 4.12 -14.89
C GLU A 119 -10.22 5.13 -15.84
N GLU A 120 -8.96 5.46 -15.61
CA GLU A 120 -8.18 6.35 -16.48
C GLU A 120 -7.81 5.67 -17.82
N GLU A 121 -7.48 4.38 -17.82
CA GLU A 121 -7.31 3.60 -19.05
C GLU A 121 -8.61 3.47 -19.84
N LYS A 122 -9.75 3.30 -19.15
CA LYS A 122 -11.05 3.18 -19.81
C LYS A 122 -11.47 4.49 -20.48
N LYS A 123 -11.27 5.63 -19.82
CA LYS A 123 -11.53 6.96 -20.41
C LYS A 123 -10.66 7.23 -21.64
N LYS A 124 -9.37 6.89 -21.59
CA LYS A 124 -8.46 7.03 -22.75
C LYS A 124 -8.86 6.14 -23.93
N LYS A 125 -9.49 5.00 -23.67
CA LYS A 125 -9.99 4.09 -24.71
C LYS A 125 -11.29 4.60 -25.33
N GLU A 126 -12.19 5.16 -24.53
CA GLU A 126 -13.43 5.80 -25.00
C GLU A 126 -13.11 7.06 -25.83
N GLU A 127 -12.22 7.96 -25.35
CA GLU A 127 -11.80 9.15 -26.12
C GLU A 127 -11.15 8.78 -27.47
N LYS A 128 -10.37 7.70 -27.51
CA LYS A 128 -9.72 7.24 -28.75
C LYS A 128 -10.70 6.58 -29.73
N GLU A 129 -11.77 5.96 -29.23
CA GLU A 129 -12.85 5.42 -30.09
C GLU A 129 -13.70 6.56 -30.66
N GLU A 130 -13.99 7.60 -29.87
CA GLU A 130 -14.68 8.81 -30.35
C GLU A 130 -13.87 9.57 -31.42
N GLU A 131 -12.55 9.73 -31.23
CA GLU A 131 -11.68 10.34 -32.25
C GLU A 131 -11.62 9.51 -33.55
N GLU A 132 -11.61 8.18 -33.46
CA GLU A 132 -11.62 7.31 -34.65
C GLU A 132 -12.97 7.37 -35.39
N GLU A 133 -14.11 7.45 -34.67
CA GLU A 133 -15.43 7.63 -35.28
C GLU A 133 -15.58 9.00 -35.96
N GLU A 134 -15.08 10.09 -35.35
CA GLU A 134 -15.06 11.41 -35.97
C GLU A 134 -14.19 11.46 -37.24
N GLU A 135 -13.02 10.81 -37.25
CA GLU A 135 -12.18 10.70 -38.44
C GLU A 135 -12.85 9.90 -39.57
N GLU A 136 -13.56 8.80 -39.25
CA GLU A 136 -14.31 8.01 -40.24
C GLU A 136 -15.49 8.80 -40.84
N GLU A 137 -16.24 9.57 -40.02
CA GLU A 137 -17.32 10.44 -40.51
C GLU A 137 -16.81 11.58 -41.40
N GLU A 138 -15.65 12.18 -41.07
CA GLU A 138 -15.01 13.20 -41.91
C GLU A 138 -14.53 12.62 -43.27
N GLU A 139 -14.00 11.40 -43.27
CA GLU A 139 -13.61 10.69 -44.50
C GLU A 139 -14.82 10.35 -45.39
N GLU A 140 -15.92 9.85 -44.80
CA GLU A 140 -17.16 9.57 -45.53
C GLU A 140 -17.77 10.85 -46.14
N GLU A 141 -17.82 11.95 -45.38
CA GLU A 141 -18.27 13.25 -45.88
C GLU A 141 -17.38 13.78 -47.02
N GLU A 142 -16.07 13.55 -46.96
CA GLU A 142 -15.14 13.91 -48.02
C GLU A 142 -15.34 13.06 -49.29
N GLU A 143 -15.66 11.78 -49.15
CA GLU A 143 -15.96 10.89 -50.27
C GLU A 143 -17.30 11.23 -50.94
N GLU A 144 -18.33 11.53 -50.17
CA GLU A 144 -19.64 11.99 -50.71
C GLU A 144 -19.48 13.30 -51.49
N LYS A 145 -18.71 14.27 -50.97
CA LYS A 145 -18.41 15.55 -51.66
C LYS A 145 -17.57 15.36 -52.94
N LYS A 146 -16.81 14.26 -53.07
CA LYS A 146 -16.06 13.91 -54.29
C LYS A 146 -16.92 13.18 -55.33
N GLY A 147 -18.01 12.51 -54.91
CA GLY A 147 -18.94 11.78 -55.79
C GLY A 147 -19.94 12.64 -56.57
N GLU A 148 -20.15 13.91 -56.18
CA GLU A 148 -21.09 14.84 -56.84
C GLU A 148 -20.47 15.75 -57.92
N ARG A 149 -19.24 15.45 -58.40
CA ARG A 149 -18.56 16.22 -59.47
C ARG A 149 -18.51 15.52 -60.82
#